data_AF-A0A3M1ZQD1-F1
#
_entry.id   AF-A0A3M1ZQD1-F1
#
_cell.length_a   1.000
_cell.length_b   1.000
_cell.length_c   1.000
_cell.angle_alpha   90.00
_cell.angle_beta   90.00
_cell.angle_gamma   90.00
#
_symmetry.space_group_name_H-M   'P 1'
#
loop_
_entity.id
_entity.type
_entity.pdbx_description
1 polymer ?
#
loop_
_entity_poly.entity_id
_entity_poly.type
_entity_poly.pdbx_seq_one_letter_code
_entity_poly.pdbx_strand_id
1 'polypeptide(L)'
;AAGQVAAGSQEMSSGAQQLSQGATEQAASIEEVTSSMEEMAANIRQNAENAKETERIAGQAAEDAKKGGEAVGETVGAMKEIAEKISIIEEIARQTNLLALNAAIEAARAGDAGKGFAVVAAEVRKLAERSGKAATEISELSRSSVEVAERAGEMLRKIVPDIQRTAELVQEISAASAEQNAGAEQINKAIQQLDQVIQQNASASEEMASTAEELAGQSERLREAVAFFKLADGALAPARPVVPKAVGRVERLPERRTAKPAAAPVPAGGGGGIALALDDAEDEEFQPY
;
A
#
# COMPACT_ATOMS: atom_id res chain seq x y z
N ALA A 1 61.13 26.90 11.05
CA ALA A 1 60.88 25.50 11.43
C ALA A 1 60.01 25.41 12.69
N ALA A 2 60.52 25.67 13.90
CA ALA A 2 59.74 25.55 15.16
C ALA A 2 58.39 26.31 15.15
N GLY A 3 58.37 27.58 14.72
CA GLY A 3 57.13 28.35 14.63
C GLY A 3 56.13 27.84 13.57
N GLN A 4 56.59 27.14 12.53
CA GLN A 4 55.70 26.50 11.55
C GLN A 4 55.08 25.20 12.11
N VAL A 5 55.84 24.42 12.89
CA VAL A 5 55.30 23.23 13.57
C VAL A 5 54.27 23.62 14.63
N ALA A 6 54.54 24.67 15.41
CA ALA A 6 53.57 25.20 16.37
C ALA A 6 52.27 25.67 15.68
N ALA A 7 52.38 26.42 14.58
CA ALA A 7 51.21 26.87 13.81
C ALA A 7 50.42 25.70 13.22
N GLY A 8 51.09 24.72 12.59
CA GLY A 8 50.44 23.54 12.03
C GLY A 8 49.80 22.64 13.09
N SER A 9 50.39 22.56 14.28
CA SER A 9 49.80 21.83 15.42
C SER A 9 48.54 22.52 15.93
N GLN A 10 48.54 23.85 16.04
CA GLN A 10 47.34 24.62 16.41
C GLN A 10 46.20 24.39 15.40
N GLU A 11 46.53 24.36 14.11
CA GLU A 11 45.57 24.12 13.03
C GLU A 11 45.02 22.68 13.07
N MET A 12 45.87 21.70 13.36
CA MET A 12 45.48 20.30 13.55
C MET A 12 44.57 20.11 14.77
N SER A 13 44.87 20.76 15.90
CA SER A 13 44.02 20.76 17.10
C SER A 13 42.64 21.35 16.81
N SER A 14 42.59 22.48 16.09
CA SER A 14 41.32 23.09 15.67
C SER A 14 40.53 22.17 14.73
N GLY A 15 41.18 21.49 13.79
CA GLY A 15 40.53 20.53 12.90
C GLY A 15 39.99 19.31 13.65
N ALA A 16 40.76 18.80 14.61
CA ALA A 16 40.36 17.71 15.47
C ALA A 16 39.14 18.06 16.34
N GLN A 17 39.09 19.26 16.93
CA GLN A 17 37.92 19.74 17.67
C GLN A 17 36.67 19.84 16.78
N GLN A 18 36.81 20.33 15.55
CA GLN A 18 35.70 20.37 14.59
C GLN A 18 35.21 18.97 14.21
N LEU A 19 36.12 18.02 14.02
CA LEU A 19 35.77 16.63 13.71
C LEU A 19 35.06 15.96 14.89
N SER A 20 35.51 16.18 16.12
CA SER A 20 34.86 15.70 17.34
C SER A 20 33.44 16.28 17.52
N GLN A 21 33.28 17.58 17.28
CA GLN A 21 31.97 18.24 17.26
C GLN A 21 31.05 17.63 16.21
N GLY A 22 31.54 17.47 14.98
CA GLY A 22 30.79 16.86 13.88
C GLY A 22 30.40 15.41 14.15
N ALA A 23 31.29 14.62 14.76
CA ALA A 23 31.01 13.25 15.18
C ALA A 23 29.88 13.20 16.24
N THR A 24 29.88 14.13 17.19
CA THR A 24 28.82 14.24 18.21
C THR A 24 27.46 14.59 17.59
N GLU A 25 27.44 15.53 16.64
CA GLU A 25 26.22 15.92 15.91
C GLU A 25 25.70 14.76 15.03
N GLN A 26 26.60 14.01 14.39
CA GLN A 26 26.25 12.81 13.63
C GLN A 26 25.71 11.70 14.53
N ALA A 27 26.27 11.49 15.72
CA ALA A 27 25.78 10.50 16.67
C ALA A 27 24.32 10.80 17.07
N ALA A 28 24.01 12.05 17.43
CA ALA A 28 22.65 12.46 17.74
C ALA A 28 21.68 12.26 16.57
N SER A 29 22.12 12.54 15.33
CA SER A 29 21.31 12.33 14.13
C SER A 29 21.04 10.84 13.89
N ILE A 30 22.03 9.97 14.15
CA ILE A 30 21.89 8.52 14.02
C ILE A 30 20.93 7.94 15.06
N GLU A 31 20.91 8.45 16.29
CA GLU A 31 19.93 8.03 17.30
C GLU A 31 18.49 8.31 16.82
N GLU A 32 18.21 9.48 16.26
CA GLU A 32 16.89 9.84 15.73
C GLU A 32 16.50 8.97 14.52
N VAL A 33 17.45 8.72 13.61
CA VAL A 33 17.23 7.83 12.46
C VAL A 33 16.99 6.39 12.91
N THR A 34 17.70 5.91 13.93
CA THR A 34 17.53 4.56 14.49
C THR A 34 16.13 4.42 15.07
N SER A 35 15.69 5.36 15.90
CA SER A 35 14.33 5.40 16.46
C SER A 35 13.26 5.36 15.37
N SER A 36 13.44 6.20 14.33
CA SER A 36 12.52 6.23 13.18
C SER A 36 12.49 4.91 12.40
N MET A 37 13.64 4.21 12.32
CA MET A 37 13.74 2.90 11.66
C MET A 37 13.11 1.79 12.49
N GLU A 38 13.21 1.83 13.82
CA GLU A 38 12.51 0.88 14.69
C GLU A 38 10.99 1.02 14.59
N GLU A 39 10.49 2.25 14.59
CA GLU A 39 9.06 2.54 14.38
C GLU A 39 8.61 2.08 12.98
N MET A 40 9.42 2.36 11.94
CA MET A 40 9.15 1.90 10.58
C MET A 40 9.08 0.37 10.49
N ALA A 41 10.03 -0.34 11.09
CA ALA A 41 10.03 -1.80 11.12
C ALA A 41 8.81 -2.37 11.86
N ALA A 42 8.39 -1.73 12.96
CA ALA A 42 7.17 -2.10 13.67
C ALA A 42 5.92 -1.93 12.78
N ASN A 43 5.80 -0.78 12.10
CA ASN A 43 4.70 -0.51 11.18
C ASN A 43 4.65 -1.48 9.99
N ILE A 44 5.81 -1.84 9.43
CA ILE A 44 5.89 -2.83 8.34
C ILE A 44 5.40 -4.20 8.82
N ARG A 45 5.82 -4.65 10.00
CA ARG A 45 5.35 -5.93 10.57
C ARG A 45 3.84 -5.93 10.82
N GLN A 46 3.32 -4.84 11.38
CA GLN A 46 1.88 -4.68 11.60
C GLN A 46 1.11 -4.70 10.27
N ASN A 47 1.62 -4.03 9.23
CA ASN A 47 1.01 -4.08 7.89
C ASN A 47 1.01 -5.50 7.30
N ALA A 48 2.10 -6.26 7.48
CA ALA A 48 2.17 -7.65 7.04
C ALA A 48 1.14 -8.54 7.75
N GLU A 49 0.93 -8.33 9.05
CA GLU A 49 -0.08 -9.05 9.84
C GLU A 49 -1.50 -8.67 9.43
N ASN A 50 -1.79 -7.37 9.32
CA ASN A 50 -3.07 -6.86 8.83
C ASN A 50 -3.41 -7.39 7.43
N ALA A 51 -2.41 -7.48 6.55
CA ALA A 51 -2.59 -8.06 5.21
C ALA A 51 -3.00 -9.54 5.30
N LYS A 52 -2.30 -10.36 6.09
CA LYS A 52 -2.67 -11.78 6.27
C LYS A 52 -4.06 -11.96 6.86
N GLU A 53 -4.45 -11.14 7.82
CA GLU A 53 -5.81 -11.18 8.38
C GLU A 53 -6.86 -10.78 7.33
N THR A 54 -6.58 -9.72 6.56
CA THR A 54 -7.47 -9.24 5.49
C THR A 54 -7.62 -10.28 4.38
N GLU A 55 -6.54 -10.96 3.99
CA GLU A 55 -6.56 -12.05 3.01
C GLU A 55 -7.49 -13.18 3.49
N ARG A 56 -7.37 -13.60 4.75
CA ARG A 56 -8.22 -14.63 5.35
C ARG A 56 -9.69 -14.22 5.35
N ILE A 57 -9.99 -12.97 5.73
CA ILE A 57 -11.35 -12.42 5.73
C ILE A 57 -11.92 -12.37 4.31
N ALA A 58 -11.13 -11.92 3.33
CA ALA A 58 -11.55 -11.87 1.94
C ALA A 58 -11.83 -13.28 1.38
N GLY A 59 -10.95 -14.25 1.66
CA GLY A 59 -11.17 -15.66 1.28
C GLY A 59 -12.47 -16.22 1.86
N GLN A 60 -12.72 -15.98 3.15
CA GLN A 60 -13.96 -16.39 3.81
C GLN A 60 -15.20 -15.70 3.22
N ALA A 61 -15.12 -14.40 2.96
CA ALA A 61 -16.21 -13.63 2.34
C ALA A 61 -16.53 -14.13 0.92
N ALA A 62 -15.52 -14.54 0.14
CA ALA A 62 -15.73 -15.15 -1.18
C ALA A 62 -16.47 -16.51 -1.07
N GLU A 63 -16.09 -17.33 -0.08
CA GLU A 63 -16.77 -18.60 0.18
C GLU A 63 -18.23 -18.40 0.62
N ASP A 64 -18.48 -17.47 1.53
CA ASP A 64 -19.82 -17.15 2.01
C ASP A 64 -20.70 -16.56 0.90
N ALA A 65 -20.14 -15.69 0.05
CA ALA A 65 -20.84 -15.15 -1.12
C ALA A 65 -21.17 -16.26 -2.15
N LYS A 66 -20.28 -17.24 -2.32
CA LYS A 66 -20.53 -18.41 -3.17
C LYS A 66 -21.69 -19.26 -2.63
N LYS A 67 -21.67 -19.59 -1.34
CA LYS A 67 -22.76 -20.32 -0.67
C LYS A 67 -24.09 -19.56 -0.74
N GLY A 68 -24.04 -18.23 -0.56
CA GLY A 68 -25.20 -17.36 -0.74
C GLY A 68 -25.75 -17.42 -2.18
N GLY A 69 -24.87 -17.47 -3.18
CA GLY A 69 -25.25 -17.62 -4.58
C GLY A 69 -25.92 -18.96 -4.88
N GLU A 70 -25.44 -20.04 -4.27
CA GLU A 70 -26.05 -21.38 -4.35
C GLU A 70 -27.46 -21.39 -3.73
N ALA A 71 -27.63 -20.84 -2.52
CA ALA A 71 -28.93 -20.75 -1.85
C ALA A 71 -29.96 -19.88 -2.61
N VAL A 72 -29.50 -18.80 -3.25
CA VAL A 72 -30.34 -18.00 -4.16
C VAL A 72 -30.75 -18.83 -5.38
N GLY A 73 -29.84 -19.64 -5.92
CA GLY A 73 -30.12 -20.57 -7.01
C GLY A 73 -31.20 -21.60 -6.64
N GLU A 74 -31.12 -22.20 -5.46
CA GLU A 74 -32.15 -23.10 -4.92
C GLU A 74 -33.51 -22.40 -4.80
N THR A 75 -33.51 -21.16 -4.30
CA THR A 75 -34.72 -20.34 -4.16
C THR A 75 -35.38 -20.06 -5.51
N VAL A 76 -34.59 -19.76 -6.55
CA VAL A 76 -35.09 -19.58 -7.92
C VAL A 76 -35.74 -20.86 -8.42
N GLY A 77 -35.14 -22.02 -8.17
CA GLY A 77 -35.71 -23.33 -8.51
C GLY A 77 -37.07 -23.55 -7.84
N ALA A 78 -37.14 -23.37 -6.52
CA ALA A 78 -38.38 -23.52 -5.76
C ALA A 78 -39.49 -22.57 -6.23
N MET A 79 -39.16 -21.31 -6.55
CA MET A 79 -40.15 -20.34 -7.06
C MET A 79 -40.66 -20.71 -8.46
N LYS A 80 -39.82 -21.31 -9.31
CA LYS A 80 -40.25 -21.84 -10.62
C LYS A 80 -41.22 -23.01 -10.45
N GLU A 81 -40.96 -23.92 -9.52
CA GLU A 81 -41.90 -25.01 -9.19
C GLU A 81 -43.22 -24.49 -8.62
N ILE A 82 -43.20 -23.45 -7.78
CA ILE A 82 -44.42 -22.81 -7.28
C ILE A 82 -45.24 -22.24 -8.45
N ALA A 83 -44.60 -21.51 -9.37
CA ALA A 83 -45.27 -20.95 -10.54
C ALA A 83 -45.91 -22.04 -11.42
N GLU A 84 -45.22 -23.16 -11.63
CA GLU A 84 -45.76 -24.32 -12.37
C GLU A 84 -46.99 -24.91 -11.67
N LYS A 85 -46.91 -25.19 -10.37
CA LYS A 85 -48.03 -25.74 -9.60
C LYS A 85 -49.24 -24.80 -9.57
N ILE A 86 -49.00 -23.49 -9.52
CA ILE A 86 -50.06 -22.48 -9.54
C ILE A 86 -50.72 -22.40 -10.91
N SER A 87 -49.97 -22.58 -12.01
CA SER A 87 -50.55 -22.68 -13.35
C SER A 87 -51.52 -23.85 -13.49
N ILE A 88 -51.20 -25.00 -12.87
CA ILE A 88 -52.12 -26.16 -12.80
C ILE A 88 -53.39 -25.80 -12.00
N ILE A 89 -53.26 -25.08 -10.88
CA ILE A 89 -54.41 -24.64 -10.07
C ILE A 89 -55.30 -23.67 -10.85
N GLU A 90 -54.71 -22.75 -11.62
CA GLU A 90 -55.45 -21.84 -12.51
C GLU A 90 -56.22 -22.63 -13.57
N GLU A 91 -55.62 -23.67 -14.16
CA GLU A 91 -56.31 -24.56 -15.10
C GLU A 91 -57.47 -25.30 -14.43
N ILE A 92 -57.27 -25.87 -13.24
CA ILE A 92 -58.33 -26.56 -12.47
C ILE A 92 -59.47 -25.59 -12.16
N ALA A 93 -59.17 -24.35 -11.76
CA ALA A 93 -60.19 -23.32 -11.51
C ALA A 93 -60.99 -23.01 -12.78
N ARG A 94 -60.32 -22.90 -13.94
CA ARG A 94 -60.99 -22.68 -15.24
C ARG A 94 -61.88 -23.86 -15.63
N GLN A 95 -61.41 -25.10 -15.46
CA GLN A 95 -62.20 -26.31 -15.72
C GLN A 95 -63.42 -26.39 -14.79
N THR A 96 -63.24 -26.08 -13.51
CA THR A 96 -64.32 -26.05 -12.50
C THR A 96 -65.37 -24.99 -12.85
N ASN A 97 -64.94 -23.82 -13.31
CA ASN A 97 -65.82 -22.75 -13.78
C ASN A 97 -66.67 -23.21 -14.98
N LEU A 98 -66.07 -23.92 -15.95
CA LEU A 98 -66.79 -24.48 -17.10
C LEU A 98 -67.77 -25.59 -16.69
N LEU A 99 -67.39 -26.47 -15.76
CA LEU A 99 -68.26 -27.51 -15.22
C LEU A 99 -69.45 -26.90 -14.48
N ALA A 100 -69.22 -25.88 -13.66
CA ALA A 100 -70.27 -25.17 -12.93
C ALA A 100 -71.24 -24.44 -13.87
N LEU A 101 -70.73 -23.86 -14.97
CA LEU A 101 -71.57 -23.27 -16.02
C LEU A 101 -72.46 -24.32 -16.68
N ASN A 102 -71.91 -25.49 -17.04
CA ASN A 102 -72.69 -26.59 -17.61
C ASN A 102 -73.77 -27.09 -16.63
N ALA A 103 -73.43 -27.22 -15.34
CA ALA A 103 -74.38 -27.60 -14.30
C ALA A 103 -75.50 -26.58 -14.13
N ALA A 104 -75.19 -25.28 -14.20
CA ALA A 104 -76.19 -24.21 -14.15
C ALA A 104 -77.15 -24.26 -15.36
N ILE A 105 -76.64 -24.58 -16.56
CA ILE A 105 -77.45 -24.76 -17.78
C ILE A 105 -78.39 -25.96 -17.62
N GLU A 106 -77.88 -27.10 -17.15
CA GLU A 106 -78.71 -28.31 -16.99
C GLU A 106 -79.75 -28.14 -15.86
N ALA A 107 -79.40 -27.43 -14.78
CA ALA A 107 -80.33 -27.06 -13.72
C ALA A 107 -81.46 -26.16 -14.23
N ALA A 108 -81.16 -25.18 -15.11
CA ALA A 108 -82.18 -24.36 -15.76
C ALA A 108 -83.08 -25.20 -16.68
N ARG A 109 -82.52 -26.22 -17.35
CA ARG A 109 -83.25 -27.14 -18.22
C ARG A 109 -84.21 -28.06 -17.46
N ALA A 110 -83.86 -28.45 -16.23
CA ALA A 110 -84.69 -29.27 -15.35
C ALA A 110 -85.85 -28.49 -14.67
N GLY A 111 -85.97 -27.18 -14.91
CA GLY A 111 -87.08 -26.36 -14.41
C GLY A 111 -87.16 -26.33 -12.88
N ASP A 112 -88.35 -26.61 -12.33
CA ASP A 112 -88.59 -26.53 -10.88
C ASP A 112 -87.77 -27.53 -10.05
N ALA A 113 -87.45 -28.71 -10.61
CA ALA A 113 -86.63 -29.71 -9.95
C ALA A 113 -85.14 -29.32 -9.85
N GLY A 114 -84.69 -28.39 -10.70
CA GLY A 114 -83.29 -27.94 -10.77
C GLY A 114 -82.95 -26.73 -9.91
N LYS A 115 -83.94 -26.08 -9.26
CA LYS A 115 -83.74 -24.82 -8.52
C LYS A 115 -82.67 -24.90 -7.44
N GLY A 116 -82.61 -26.01 -6.69
CA GLY A 116 -81.55 -26.23 -5.67
C GLY A 116 -80.17 -26.41 -6.29
N PHE A 117 -80.07 -27.16 -7.39
CA PHE A 117 -78.83 -27.38 -8.12
C PHE A 117 -78.29 -26.10 -8.77
N ALA A 118 -79.17 -25.21 -9.24
CA ALA A 118 -78.78 -23.93 -9.83
C ALA A 118 -78.04 -23.03 -8.82
N VAL A 119 -78.48 -23.00 -7.55
CA VAL A 119 -77.81 -22.21 -6.50
C VAL A 119 -76.43 -22.76 -6.19
N VAL A 120 -76.31 -24.09 -6.06
CA VAL A 120 -75.01 -24.74 -5.83
C VAL A 120 -74.06 -24.49 -7.00
N ALA A 121 -74.53 -24.62 -8.24
CA ALA A 121 -73.73 -24.35 -9.43
C ALA A 121 -73.23 -22.89 -9.48
N ALA A 122 -74.06 -21.92 -9.10
CA ALA A 122 -73.65 -20.52 -9.01
C ALA A 122 -72.57 -20.28 -7.93
N GLU A 123 -72.69 -20.92 -6.77
CA GLU A 123 -71.69 -20.79 -5.69
C GLU A 123 -70.36 -21.47 -6.06
N VAL A 124 -70.41 -22.65 -6.68
CA VAL A 124 -69.21 -23.34 -7.20
C VAL A 124 -68.52 -22.49 -8.26
N ARG A 125 -69.29 -21.87 -9.16
CA ARG A 125 -68.76 -20.96 -10.19
C ARG A 125 -68.05 -19.77 -9.57
N LYS A 126 -68.67 -19.11 -8.59
CA LYS A 126 -68.10 -17.96 -7.88
C LYS A 126 -66.82 -18.35 -7.12
N LEU A 127 -66.78 -19.53 -6.51
CA LEU A 127 -65.59 -20.06 -5.85
C LEU A 127 -64.47 -20.30 -6.87
N ALA A 128 -64.78 -20.89 -8.03
CA ALA A 128 -63.82 -21.14 -9.10
C ALA A 128 -63.24 -19.84 -9.67
N GLU A 129 -64.07 -18.81 -9.91
CA GLU A 129 -63.61 -17.48 -10.34
C GLU A 129 -62.67 -16.84 -9.30
N ARG A 130 -63.00 -16.96 -8.00
CA ARG A 130 -62.16 -16.46 -6.90
C ARG A 130 -60.83 -17.22 -6.79
N SER A 131 -60.85 -18.55 -6.93
CA SER A 131 -59.64 -19.39 -6.92
C SER A 131 -58.74 -19.08 -8.11
N GLY A 132 -59.31 -18.88 -9.31
CA GLY A 132 -58.56 -18.51 -10.50
C GLY A 132 -57.84 -17.17 -10.33
N LYS A 133 -58.56 -16.15 -9.82
CA LYS A 133 -57.96 -14.84 -9.54
C LYS A 133 -56.79 -14.93 -8.55
N ALA A 134 -56.95 -15.68 -7.46
CA ALA A 134 -55.88 -15.87 -6.48
C ALA A 134 -54.67 -16.61 -7.07
N ALA A 135 -54.91 -17.60 -7.95
CA ALA A 135 -53.84 -18.30 -8.66
C ALA A 135 -53.06 -17.34 -9.57
N THR A 136 -53.73 -16.48 -10.34
CA THR A 136 -53.07 -15.46 -11.17
C THR A 136 -52.20 -14.52 -10.32
N GLU A 137 -52.71 -14.01 -9.20
CA GLU A 137 -51.96 -13.12 -8.29
C GLU A 137 -50.71 -13.81 -7.72
N ILE A 138 -50.79 -15.08 -7.32
CA ILE A 138 -49.63 -15.84 -6.83
C ILE A 138 -48.63 -16.11 -7.96
N SER A 139 -49.11 -16.40 -9.17
CA SER A 139 -48.26 -16.62 -10.34
C SER A 139 -47.43 -15.38 -10.68
N GLU A 140 -48.07 -14.20 -10.70
CA GLU A 140 -47.40 -12.91 -10.91
C GLU A 140 -46.37 -12.62 -9.81
N LEU A 141 -46.72 -12.84 -8.54
CA LEU A 141 -45.79 -12.66 -7.42
C LEU A 141 -44.59 -13.61 -7.53
N SER A 142 -44.82 -14.87 -7.88
CA SER A 142 -43.77 -15.87 -8.04
C SER A 142 -42.80 -15.48 -9.16
N ARG A 143 -43.33 -15.01 -10.30
CA ARG A 143 -42.51 -14.51 -11.41
C ARG A 143 -41.67 -13.30 -11.02
N SER A 144 -42.26 -12.31 -10.35
CA SER A 144 -41.52 -11.15 -9.85
C SER A 144 -40.43 -11.54 -8.84
N SER A 145 -40.69 -12.56 -8.01
CA SER A 145 -39.73 -13.06 -7.03
C SER A 145 -38.54 -13.75 -7.72
N VAL A 146 -38.80 -14.52 -8.78
CA VAL A 146 -37.74 -15.11 -9.62
C VAL A 146 -36.85 -14.01 -10.20
N GLU A 147 -37.42 -12.95 -10.78
CA GLU A 147 -36.64 -11.85 -11.37
C GLU A 147 -35.76 -11.11 -10.34
N VAL A 148 -36.23 -10.95 -9.10
CA VAL A 148 -35.42 -10.38 -8.01
C VAL A 148 -34.30 -11.32 -7.60
N ALA A 149 -34.60 -12.61 -7.43
CA ALA A 149 -33.62 -13.61 -7.01
C ALA A 149 -32.54 -13.84 -8.08
N GLU A 150 -32.90 -13.88 -9.36
CA GLU A 150 -31.93 -14.00 -10.46
C GLU A 150 -30.97 -12.81 -10.49
N ARG A 151 -31.47 -11.57 -10.31
CA ARG A 151 -30.61 -10.38 -10.16
C ARG A 151 -29.68 -10.45 -8.95
N ALA A 152 -30.18 -10.94 -7.81
CA ALA A 152 -29.34 -11.15 -6.63
C ALA A 152 -28.22 -12.18 -6.89
N GLY A 153 -28.55 -13.28 -7.57
CA GLY A 153 -27.59 -14.30 -7.98
C GLY A 153 -26.53 -13.77 -8.95
N GLU A 154 -26.92 -12.92 -9.91
CA GLU A 154 -25.97 -12.25 -10.81
C GLU A 154 -25.01 -11.31 -10.08
N MET A 155 -25.49 -10.56 -9.09
CA MET A 155 -24.63 -9.70 -8.27
C MET A 155 -23.62 -10.53 -7.47
N LEU A 156 -24.04 -11.64 -6.87
CA LEU A 156 -23.15 -12.55 -6.15
C LEU A 156 -22.11 -13.19 -7.08
N ARG A 157 -22.49 -13.56 -8.31
CA ARG A 157 -21.53 -14.07 -9.31
C ARG A 157 -20.48 -13.04 -9.74
N LYS A 158 -20.83 -11.75 -9.72
CA LYS A 158 -19.88 -10.67 -10.03
C LYS A 158 -18.97 -10.35 -8.84
N ILE A 159 -19.50 -10.35 -7.61
CA ILE A 159 -18.72 -9.95 -6.43
C ILE A 159 -17.70 -11.00 -6.00
N VAL A 160 -17.95 -12.30 -6.25
CA VAL A 160 -17.02 -13.38 -5.85
C VAL A 160 -15.64 -13.21 -6.51
N PRO A 161 -15.52 -13.01 -7.85
CA PRO A 161 -14.25 -12.67 -8.48
C PRO A 161 -13.58 -11.42 -7.93
N ASP A 162 -14.35 -10.36 -7.63
CA ASP A 162 -13.80 -9.11 -7.11
C ASP A 162 -13.19 -9.29 -5.70
N ILE A 163 -13.85 -10.09 -4.85
CA ILE A 163 -13.33 -10.44 -3.52
C ILE A 163 -12.08 -11.31 -3.63
N GLN A 164 -12.05 -12.27 -4.56
CA GLN A 164 -10.86 -13.09 -4.83
C GLN A 164 -9.70 -12.24 -5.31
N ARG A 165 -9.95 -11.30 -6.24
CA ARG A 165 -8.92 -10.36 -6.69
C ARG A 165 -8.43 -9.47 -5.55
N THR A 166 -9.31 -9.08 -4.63
CA THR A 166 -8.93 -8.36 -3.41
C THR A 166 -8.00 -9.19 -2.53
N ALA A 167 -8.28 -10.49 -2.35
CA ALA A 167 -7.40 -11.39 -1.59
C ALA A 167 -6.02 -11.52 -2.25
N GLU A 168 -5.96 -11.66 -3.57
CA GLU A 168 -4.69 -11.71 -4.32
C GLU A 168 -3.85 -10.42 -4.13
N LEU A 169 -4.47 -9.25 -4.26
CA LEU A 169 -3.78 -7.97 -4.06
C LEU A 169 -3.27 -7.82 -2.62
N VAL A 170 -4.01 -8.31 -1.64
CA VAL A 170 -3.60 -8.29 -0.24
C VAL A 170 -2.43 -9.26 0.01
N GLN A 171 -2.41 -10.40 -0.69
CA GLN A 171 -1.28 -11.32 -0.66
C GLN A 171 -0.01 -10.66 -1.23
N GLU A 172 -0.13 -9.90 -2.32
CA GLU A 172 0.97 -9.09 -2.87
C GLU A 172 1.47 -8.04 -1.84
N ILE A 173 0.57 -7.39 -1.11
CA ILE A 173 0.94 -6.46 -0.02
C ILE A 173 1.70 -7.17 1.10
N SER A 174 1.28 -8.39 1.48
CA SER A 174 1.96 -9.17 2.51
C SER A 174 3.39 -9.54 2.08
N ALA A 175 3.56 -9.98 0.83
CA ALA A 175 4.86 -10.29 0.25
C ALA A 175 5.78 -9.05 0.19
N ALA A 176 5.26 -7.92 -0.31
CA ALA A 176 6.00 -6.66 -0.35
C ALA A 176 6.38 -6.18 1.07
N SER A 177 5.49 -6.35 2.05
CA SER A 177 5.78 -5.99 3.44
C SER A 177 6.87 -6.88 4.05
N ALA A 178 6.91 -8.18 3.70
CA ALA A 178 7.99 -9.06 4.13
C ALA A 178 9.35 -8.64 3.54
N GLU A 179 9.38 -8.24 2.26
CA GLU A 179 10.57 -7.71 1.61
C GLU A 179 11.01 -6.38 2.24
N GLN A 180 10.07 -5.47 2.52
CA GLN A 180 10.33 -4.22 3.22
C GLN A 180 10.91 -4.46 4.62
N ASN A 181 10.43 -5.46 5.37
CA ASN A 181 10.99 -5.79 6.69
C ASN A 181 12.45 -6.26 6.56
N ALA A 182 12.76 -7.10 5.56
CA ALA A 182 14.14 -7.51 5.28
C ALA A 182 15.03 -6.31 4.90
N GLY A 183 14.51 -5.39 4.09
CA GLY A 183 15.20 -4.14 3.75
C GLY A 183 15.44 -3.24 4.97
N ALA A 184 14.46 -3.11 5.86
CA ALA A 184 14.60 -2.35 7.11
C ALA A 184 15.66 -2.96 8.03
N GLU A 185 15.74 -4.29 8.13
CA GLU A 185 16.80 -4.97 8.88
C GLU A 185 18.21 -4.72 8.29
N GLN A 186 18.33 -4.64 6.97
CA GLN A 186 19.59 -4.28 6.30
C GLN A 186 19.98 -2.83 6.58
N ILE A 187 19.03 -1.90 6.51
CA ILE A 187 19.27 -0.49 6.86
C ILE A 187 19.72 -0.37 8.31
N ASN A 188 19.07 -1.08 9.23
CA ASN A 188 19.45 -1.06 10.64
C ASN A 188 20.90 -1.54 10.87
N LYS A 189 21.34 -2.58 10.14
CA LYS A 189 22.75 -3.03 10.17
C LYS A 189 23.70 -1.96 9.63
N ALA A 190 23.33 -1.27 8.55
CA ALA A 190 24.14 -0.19 8.00
C ALA A 190 24.25 1.00 8.98
N ILE A 191 23.18 1.31 9.72
CA ILE A 191 23.19 2.32 10.78
C ILE A 191 24.14 1.94 11.91
N GLN A 192 24.13 0.68 12.36
CA GLN A 192 25.09 0.20 13.37
C GLN A 192 26.55 0.31 12.92
N GLN A 193 26.81 0.09 11.63
CA GLN A 193 28.15 0.29 11.05
C GLN A 193 28.53 1.77 11.00
N LEU A 194 27.59 2.66 10.66
CA LEU A 194 27.81 4.10 10.69
C LEU A 194 28.11 4.61 12.10
N ASP A 195 27.38 4.14 13.11
CA ASP A 195 27.65 4.46 14.51
C ASP A 195 29.08 4.08 14.92
N GLN A 196 29.55 2.88 14.52
CA GLN A 196 30.93 2.46 14.77
C GLN A 196 31.96 3.40 14.13
N VAL A 197 31.72 3.88 12.90
CA VAL A 197 32.60 4.84 12.22
C VAL A 197 32.58 6.20 12.93
N ILE A 198 31.42 6.65 13.40
CA ILE A 198 31.28 7.91 14.15
C ILE A 198 32.09 7.84 15.45
N GLN A 199 31.98 6.73 16.20
CA GLN A 199 32.79 6.51 17.42
C GLN A 199 34.29 6.49 17.12
N GLN A 200 34.70 5.87 16.00
CA GLN A 200 36.08 5.89 15.54
C GLN A 200 36.56 7.30 15.20
N ASN A 201 35.73 8.10 14.53
CA ASN A 201 36.05 9.49 14.21
C ASN A 201 36.20 10.34 15.47
N ALA A 202 35.33 10.15 16.47
CA ALA A 202 35.42 10.84 17.75
C ALA A 202 36.74 10.51 18.47
N SER A 203 37.06 9.21 18.58
CA SER A 203 38.31 8.74 19.20
C SER A 203 39.56 9.23 18.46
N ALA A 204 39.56 9.15 17.12
CA ALA A 204 40.67 9.63 16.29
C ALA A 204 40.84 11.15 16.39
N SER A 205 39.75 11.89 16.58
CA SER A 205 39.80 13.33 16.83
C SER A 205 40.45 13.66 18.16
N GLU A 206 40.10 12.93 19.22
CA GLU A 206 40.74 13.12 20.54
C GLU A 206 42.25 12.81 20.49
N GLU A 207 42.64 11.72 19.84
CA GLU A 207 44.05 11.36 19.66
C GLU A 207 44.81 12.41 18.82
N MET A 208 44.18 12.94 17.77
CA MET A 208 44.74 13.98 16.93
C MET A 208 44.91 15.31 17.69
N ALA A 209 43.94 15.68 18.53
CA ALA A 209 44.03 16.86 19.39
C ALA A 209 45.16 16.72 20.42
N SER A 210 45.29 15.55 21.07
CA SER A 210 46.37 15.26 22.02
C SER A 210 47.75 15.31 21.35
N THR A 211 47.89 14.70 20.17
CA THR A 211 49.13 14.73 19.39
C THR A 211 49.50 16.15 18.96
N ALA A 212 48.51 16.96 18.59
CA ALA A 212 48.70 18.37 18.26
C ALA A 212 49.21 19.18 19.47
N GLU A 213 48.63 18.99 20.66
CA GLU A 213 49.10 19.66 21.88
C GLU A 213 50.54 19.26 22.23
N GLU A 214 50.89 17.98 22.06
CA GLU A 214 52.26 17.52 22.32
C GLU A 214 53.26 18.12 21.32
N LEU A 215 52.94 18.14 20.02
CA LEU A 215 53.78 18.77 18.99
C LEU A 215 53.95 20.28 19.21
N ALA A 216 52.89 20.97 19.64
CA ALA A 216 52.97 22.38 20.03
C ALA A 216 53.92 22.56 21.22
N GLY A 217 53.78 21.74 22.27
CA GLY A 217 54.66 21.78 23.45
C GLY A 217 56.12 21.41 23.16
N GLN A 218 56.38 20.48 22.24
CA GLN A 218 57.74 20.17 21.78
C GLN A 218 58.33 21.32 20.95
N SER A 219 57.51 21.99 20.14
CA SER A 219 57.92 23.16 19.34
C SER A 219 58.28 24.37 20.21
N GLU A 220 57.53 24.61 21.29
CA GLU A 220 57.81 25.68 22.26
C GLU A 220 59.14 25.40 22.98
N ARG A 221 59.35 24.17 23.47
CA ARG A 221 60.61 23.72 24.09
C ARG A 221 61.81 23.88 23.14
N LEU A 222 61.64 23.55 21.86
CA LEU A 222 62.69 23.74 20.86
C LEU A 222 63.00 25.24 20.67
N ARG A 223 61.97 26.09 20.66
CA ARG A 223 62.13 27.54 20.55
C ARG A 223 62.89 28.13 21.74
N GLU A 224 62.57 27.70 22.95
CA GLU A 224 63.28 28.08 24.18
C GLU A 224 64.75 27.63 24.16
N ALA A 225 65.02 26.38 23.77
CA ALA A 225 66.36 25.83 23.71
C ALA A 225 67.26 26.59 22.70
N VAL A 226 66.70 27.01 21.56
CA VAL A 226 67.42 27.81 20.57
C VAL A 226 67.59 29.27 21.01
N ALA A 227 66.64 29.83 21.79
CA ALA A 227 66.70 31.20 22.29
C ALA A 227 67.87 31.47 23.27
N PHE A 228 68.40 30.42 23.92
CA PHE A 228 69.60 30.52 24.76
C PHE A 228 70.87 30.89 23.97
N PHE A 229 70.94 30.48 22.69
CA PHE A 229 72.08 30.78 21.85
C PHE A 229 72.04 32.25 21.38
N LYS A 230 72.73 33.13 22.11
CA LYS A 230 73.04 34.49 21.62
C LYS A 230 74.01 34.39 20.45
N LEU A 231 73.58 34.80 19.26
CA LEU A 231 74.52 35.13 18.19
C LEU A 231 75.32 36.36 18.65
N ALA A 232 76.66 36.26 18.61
CA ALA A 232 77.52 37.41 18.79
C ALA A 232 77.14 38.50 17.78
N ASP A 233 77.09 39.76 18.24
CA ASP A 233 76.88 40.94 17.40
C ASP A 233 77.96 41.00 16.29
N GLY A 234 77.64 40.36 15.18
CA GLY A 234 78.43 40.30 13.97
C GLY A 234 77.51 40.51 12.79
N ALA A 235 77.08 41.77 12.62
CA ALA A 235 76.53 42.35 11.39
C ALA A 235 75.81 41.37 10.45
N LEU A 236 74.63 40.88 10.83
CA LEU A 236 73.62 40.58 9.83
C LEU A 236 72.83 41.85 9.58
N ALA A 237 73.02 42.40 8.38
CA ALA A 237 72.20 43.49 7.85
C ALA A 237 70.71 43.21 8.08
N PRO A 238 69.89 44.24 8.33
CA PRO A 238 68.46 44.05 8.53
C PRO A 238 67.88 43.32 7.32
N ALA A 239 67.44 42.07 7.54
CA ALA A 239 66.67 41.35 6.56
C ALA A 239 65.44 42.21 6.26
N ARG A 240 65.35 42.68 5.01
CA ARG A 240 64.18 43.42 4.51
C ARG A 240 62.92 42.66 4.91
N PRO A 241 61.87 43.34 5.40
CA PRO A 241 60.60 42.67 5.64
C PRO A 241 60.14 42.08 4.31
N VAL A 242 60.10 40.75 4.25
CA VAL A 242 59.43 40.05 3.17
C VAL A 242 57.96 40.33 3.40
N VAL A 243 57.45 41.33 2.66
CA VAL A 243 56.01 41.61 2.60
C VAL A 243 55.36 40.28 2.22
N PRO A 244 54.47 39.70 3.04
CA PRO A 244 53.73 38.53 2.60
C PRO A 244 52.98 38.97 1.34
N LYS A 245 53.28 38.31 0.22
CA LYS A 245 52.43 38.39 -0.97
C LYS A 245 51.04 38.02 -0.47
N ALA A 246 50.12 38.98 -0.51
CA ALA A 246 48.73 38.74 -0.23
C ALA A 246 48.32 37.51 -1.02
N VAL A 247 48.02 36.42 -0.30
CA VAL A 247 47.29 35.30 -0.87
C VAL A 247 46.05 35.93 -1.47
N GLY A 248 45.86 35.72 -2.76
CA GLY A 248 44.75 36.31 -3.50
C GLY A 248 43.49 36.21 -2.67
N ARG A 249 42.84 37.35 -2.49
CA ARG A 249 41.42 37.45 -2.13
C ARG A 249 40.73 36.27 -2.78
N VAL A 250 40.16 35.38 -1.96
CA VAL A 250 39.20 34.39 -2.45
C VAL A 250 38.15 35.21 -3.17
N GLU A 251 38.18 35.13 -4.49
CA GLU A 251 37.18 35.69 -5.35
C GLU A 251 35.90 34.98 -4.91
N ARG A 252 35.05 35.71 -4.17
CA ARG A 252 33.68 35.27 -3.92
C ARG A 252 33.13 34.99 -5.31
N LEU A 253 32.83 33.73 -5.60
CA LEU A 253 31.99 33.41 -6.74
C LEU A 253 30.79 34.35 -6.66
N PRO A 254 30.40 35.03 -7.75
CA PRO A 254 29.25 35.90 -7.71
C PRO A 254 28.06 35.07 -7.25
N GLU A 255 27.43 35.49 -6.16
CA GLU A 255 26.09 35.05 -5.81
C GLU A 255 25.24 35.19 -7.07
N ARG A 256 24.88 34.05 -7.65
CA ARG A 256 23.80 33.98 -8.62
C ARG A 256 22.59 34.57 -7.92
N ARG A 257 22.30 35.83 -8.23
CA ARG A 257 21.01 36.46 -7.94
C ARG A 257 19.97 35.45 -8.40
N THR A 258 19.18 34.97 -7.45
CA THR A 258 18.00 34.17 -7.69
C THR A 258 17.07 35.01 -8.56
N ALA A 259 17.15 34.79 -9.87
CA ALA A 259 16.19 35.30 -10.80
C ALA A 259 14.86 34.59 -10.51
N LYS A 260 13.87 35.41 -10.16
CA LYS A 260 12.45 35.08 -10.05
C LYS A 260 12.04 34.13 -11.20
N PRO A 261 11.28 33.05 -10.94
CA PRO A 261 10.95 32.08 -11.99
C PRO A 261 10.01 32.74 -13.00
N ALA A 262 10.50 32.93 -14.22
CA ALA A 262 9.66 33.18 -15.38
C ALA A 262 9.25 31.82 -15.96
N ALA A 263 7.94 31.60 -16.06
CA ALA A 263 7.34 30.43 -16.66
C ALA A 263 7.85 30.26 -18.10
N ALA A 264 8.33 29.05 -18.42
CA ALA A 264 8.63 28.64 -19.79
C ALA A 264 7.62 27.55 -20.22
N PRO A 265 7.26 27.52 -21.51
CA PRO A 265 6.05 26.86 -22.00
C PRO A 265 6.24 25.36 -22.19
N VAL A 266 5.13 24.64 -22.09
CA VAL A 266 4.99 23.22 -22.41
C VAL A 266 5.13 23.03 -23.94
N PRO A 267 5.99 22.13 -24.43
CA PRO A 267 5.82 21.57 -25.77
C PRO A 267 4.91 20.34 -25.70
N ALA A 268 3.84 20.40 -26.48
CA ALA A 268 2.94 19.30 -26.75
C ALA A 268 3.61 18.26 -27.68
N GLY A 269 3.44 16.98 -27.32
CA GLY A 269 3.13 15.88 -28.24
C GLY A 269 4.21 15.33 -29.17
N GLY A 270 4.40 14.01 -29.13
CA GLY A 270 4.95 13.25 -30.25
C GLY A 270 5.59 11.95 -29.84
N GLY A 271 4.89 10.83 -30.04
CA GLY A 271 5.31 9.49 -29.59
C GLY A 271 6.58 8.94 -30.23
N GLY A 272 7.19 7.99 -29.52
CA GLY A 272 8.32 7.20 -29.97
C GLY A 272 8.63 6.14 -28.92
N GLY A 273 8.05 4.96 -29.08
CA GLY A 273 8.20 3.84 -28.15
C GLY A 273 9.64 3.33 -28.05
N ILE A 274 10.01 2.89 -26.86
CA ILE A 274 11.23 2.13 -26.64
C ILE A 274 10.81 0.65 -26.63
N ALA A 275 11.13 -0.04 -27.71
CA ALA A 275 11.05 -1.49 -27.81
C ALA A 275 12.26 -2.09 -27.09
N LEU A 276 12.04 -2.74 -25.95
CA LEU A 276 13.01 -3.69 -25.41
C LEU A 276 12.81 -5.02 -26.15
N ALA A 277 13.72 -5.32 -27.07
CA ALA A 277 13.91 -6.66 -27.60
C ALA A 277 14.69 -7.47 -26.56
N LEU A 278 14.01 -8.41 -25.90
CA LEU A 278 14.63 -9.54 -25.23
C LEU A 278 14.65 -10.66 -26.26
N ASP A 279 15.85 -10.96 -26.76
CA ASP A 279 16.12 -12.07 -27.67
C ASP A 279 16.25 -13.36 -26.86
N ASP A 280 15.72 -14.43 -27.45
CA ASP A 280 15.53 -15.75 -26.89
C ASP A 280 16.86 -16.42 -26.51
N ALA A 281 16.90 -16.95 -25.28
CA ALA A 281 17.78 -18.06 -24.94
C ALA A 281 16.94 -19.10 -24.19
N GLU A 282 16.79 -20.23 -24.88
CA GLU A 282 16.13 -21.46 -24.46
C GLU A 282 16.70 -21.95 -23.11
N ASP A 283 15.83 -22.25 -22.14
CA ASP A 283 16.19 -23.13 -21.04
C ASP A 283 15.06 -24.12 -20.72
N GLU A 284 15.51 -25.35 -20.51
CA GLU A 284 14.85 -26.63 -20.63
C GLU A 284 13.77 -26.93 -19.55
N GLU A 285 12.69 -27.53 -20.02
CA GLU A 285 11.98 -28.70 -19.46
C GLU A 285 12.08 -28.98 -17.94
N PHE A 286 11.05 -28.57 -17.19
CA PHE A 286 10.79 -29.05 -15.83
C PHE A 286 9.80 -30.22 -15.86
N GLN A 287 10.26 -31.45 -15.52
CA GLN A 287 9.38 -32.56 -15.13
C GLN A 287 9.26 -32.64 -13.60
N PRO A 288 8.07 -32.89 -13.03
CA PRO A 288 7.91 -33.06 -11.59
C PRO A 288 8.14 -34.50 -11.14
N TYR A 289 8.78 -34.66 -9.98
CA TYR A 289 8.66 -35.83 -9.10
C TYR A 289 7.76 -35.47 -7.91
#